data_AF-A0A960K740-F1
#
_entry.id   AF-A0A960K740-F1
#
_cell.length_a   1.000
_cell.length_b   1.000
_cell.length_c   1.000
_cell.angle_alpha   90.00
_cell.angle_beta   90.00
_cell.angle_gamma   90.00
#
_symmetry.space_group_name_H-M   'P 1'
#
loop_
_entity.id
_entity.type
_entity.pdbx_description
1 polymer ?
#
loop_
_entity_poly.entity_id
_entity_poly.type
_entity_poly.pdbx_seq_one_letter_code
_entity_poly.pdbx_strand_id
1 'polypeptide(L)'
;MSRNAVKVLYRLHRHGHKAYLVGGSVRDLLLGREPKDYDAGTDARPAQIRRIFRNSRIIGRRFRLAHVFFHDGIVEVATFRASPKPEEQEGDEGDLLITSDNAFGTPQEDAFRR
;
A
#
# COMPACT_ATOMS: atom_id res chain seq x y z
N MET A 1 8.23 13.08 12.20
CA MET A 1 7.38 11.95 11.76
C MET A 1 5.91 12.39 11.80
N SER A 2 5.15 12.20 10.71
CA SER A 2 3.76 12.68 10.61
C SER A 2 2.81 11.98 11.59
N ARG A 3 2.00 12.77 12.32
CA ARG A 3 0.98 12.26 13.26
C ARG A 3 -0.08 11.41 12.57
N ASN A 4 -0.43 11.76 11.33
CA ASN A 4 -1.42 11.03 10.54
C ASN A 4 -0.89 9.67 10.10
N ALA A 5 0.34 9.61 9.60
CA ALA A 5 0.99 8.35 9.21
C ALA A 5 1.07 7.39 10.42
N VAL A 6 1.52 7.89 11.57
CA VAL A 6 1.56 7.12 12.82
C VAL A 6 0.17 6.60 13.18
N LYS A 7 -0.86 7.44 13.12
CA LYS A 7 -2.25 7.05 13.41
C LYS A 7 -2.76 5.93 12.48
N VAL A 8 -2.41 5.98 11.19
CA VAL A 8 -2.75 4.92 10.23
C VAL A 8 -2.07 3.61 10.61
N LEU A 9 -0.76 3.62 10.85
CA LEU A 9 0.02 2.43 11.23
C LEU A 9 -0.54 1.77 12.49
N TYR A 10 -0.77 2.55 13.56
CA TYR A 10 -1.32 2.02 14.80
C TYR A 10 -2.75 1.50 14.64
N ARG A 11 -3.58 2.13 13.80
CA ARG A 11 -4.96 1.67 13.60
C ARG A 11 -5.00 0.35 12.85
N LEU A 12 -4.16 0.18 11.81
CA LEU A 12 -3.98 -1.10 11.13
C LEU A 12 -3.51 -2.18 12.10
N HIS A 13 -2.48 -1.86 12.91
CA HIS A 13 -1.94 -2.79 13.89
C HIS A 13 -2.99 -3.26 14.92
N ARG A 14 -3.81 -2.34 15.44
CA ARG A 14 -4.92 -2.69 16.36
C ARG A 14 -5.99 -3.58 15.74
N HIS A 15 -6.10 -3.63 14.41
CA HIS A 15 -7.01 -4.54 13.70
C HIS A 15 -6.32 -5.84 13.27
N GLY A 16 -5.12 -6.13 13.80
CA GLY A 16 -4.39 -7.38 13.55
C GLY A 16 -3.58 -7.40 12.26
N HIS A 17 -3.37 -6.25 11.62
CA HIS A 17 -2.63 -6.13 10.37
C HIS A 17 -1.18 -5.70 10.59
N LYS A 18 -0.26 -6.24 9.78
CA LYS A 18 1.09 -5.69 9.66
C LYS A 18 1.00 -4.37 8.91
N ALA A 19 1.71 -3.34 9.38
CA ALA A 19 1.77 -2.05 8.71
C ALA A 19 3.16 -1.42 8.92
N TYR A 20 3.75 -0.94 7.84
CA TYR A 20 5.07 -0.31 7.86
C TYR A 20 5.03 1.01 7.10
N LEU A 21 5.84 1.97 7.55
CA LEU A 21 6.18 3.11 6.71
C LEU A 21 7.09 2.60 5.57
N VAL A 22 6.86 3.06 4.34
CA VAL A 22 7.58 2.59 3.16
C VAL A 22 8.02 3.76 2.25
N GLY A 23 8.84 3.43 1.25
CA GLY A 23 9.16 4.34 0.15
C GLY A 23 10.06 5.51 0.52
N GLY A 24 9.87 6.63 -0.19
CA GLY A 24 10.71 7.82 -0.06
C GLY A 24 10.69 8.42 1.35
N SER A 25 9.57 8.27 2.07
CA SER A 25 9.44 8.76 3.44
C SER A 25 10.43 8.13 4.42
N VAL A 26 10.72 6.84 4.28
CA VAL A 26 11.72 6.15 5.10
C VAL A 26 13.12 6.63 4.75
N ARG A 27 13.43 6.74 3.45
CA ARG A 27 14.72 7.25 2.96
C ARG A 27 14.99 8.66 3.49
N ASP A 28 14.02 9.55 3.38
CA ASP A 28 14.19 10.95 3.78
C ASP A 28 14.42 11.06 5.29
N LEU A 29 13.66 10.31 6.10
CA LEU A 29 13.88 10.24 7.55
C LEU A 29 15.27 9.70 7.91
N LEU A 30 15.75 8.66 7.23
CA LEU A 30 17.11 8.12 7.45
C LEU A 30 18.21 9.12 7.08
N LEU A 31 17.94 10.01 6.13
CA LEU A 31 18.83 11.11 5.75
C LEU A 31 18.63 12.36 6.63
N GLY A 32 17.81 12.30 7.67
CA GLY A 32 17.50 13.45 8.54
C GLY A 32 16.69 14.56 7.86
N ARG A 33 16.06 14.27 6.73
CA ARG A 33 15.21 15.20 5.97
C ARG A 33 13.76 15.03 6.37
N GLU A 34 12.97 16.09 6.22
CA GLU A 34 11.52 16.02 6.40
C GLU A 34 10.86 15.45 5.13
N PRO A 35 10.16 14.30 5.20
CA PRO A 35 9.42 13.77 4.07
C PRO A 35 8.28 14.69 3.64
N LYS A 36 8.07 14.81 2.33
CA LYS A 36 6.93 15.53 1.74
C LYS A 36 5.64 14.72 1.85
N ASP A 37 5.74 13.42 1.57
CA ASP A 37 4.62 12.48 1.57
C ASP A 37 4.96 11.27 2.45
N TYR A 38 3.93 10.61 3.00
CA TYR A 38 4.09 9.43 3.84
C TYR A 38 3.23 8.28 3.30
N ASP A 39 3.91 7.18 2.96
CA ASP A 39 3.29 5.98 2.42
C ASP A 39 3.34 4.85 3.44
N ALA A 40 2.24 4.11 3.57
CA ALA A 40 2.15 2.92 4.41
C ALA A 40 1.94 1.65 3.56
N GLY A 41 2.72 0.61 3.82
CA GLY A 41 2.48 -0.74 3.32
C GLY A 41 1.80 -1.61 4.37
N THR A 42 0.84 -2.46 3.98
CA THR A 42 0.12 -3.34 4.91
C THR A 42 -0.27 -4.68 4.31
N ASP A 43 -0.51 -5.71 5.14
CA ASP A 43 -1.09 -6.98 4.69
C ASP A 43 -2.63 -6.93 4.59
N ALA A 44 -3.25 -5.83 5.01
CA ALA A 44 -4.69 -5.62 4.84
C ALA A 44 -5.06 -5.47 3.36
N ARG A 45 -6.04 -6.26 2.89
CA ARG A 45 -6.60 -6.14 1.53
C ARG A 45 -7.38 -4.82 1.37
N PRO A 46 -7.56 -4.30 0.15
CA PRO A 46 -8.27 -3.03 -0.08
C PRO A 46 -9.66 -2.95 0.57
N ALA A 47 -10.41 -4.07 0.56
CA ALA A 47 -11.72 -4.14 1.23
C ALA A 47 -11.62 -4.02 2.76
N GLN A 48 -10.58 -4.58 3.38
CA GLN A 48 -10.32 -4.47 4.82
C GLN A 48 -9.87 -3.05 5.17
N ILE A 49 -8.99 -2.44 4.36
CA ILE A 49 -8.57 -1.05 4.54
C ILE A 49 -9.78 -0.12 4.52
N ARG A 50 -10.70 -0.29 3.54
CA ARG A 50 -11.93 0.50 3.46
C ARG A 50 -12.85 0.33 4.68
N ARG A 51 -12.89 -0.87 5.29
CA ARG A 51 -13.65 -1.12 6.52
C ARG A 51 -13.04 -0.43 7.74
N ILE A 52 -11.71 -0.46 7.87
CA ILE A 52 -10.98 0.16 8.98
C ILE A 52 -11.02 1.69 8.88
N PHE A 53 -10.82 2.22 7.67
CA PHE A 53 -10.78 3.64 7.38
C PHE A 53 -11.99 4.03 6.55
N ARG A 54 -13.11 4.36 7.22
CA ARG A 54 -14.33 4.83 6.53
C ARG A 54 -14.12 6.12 5.73
N ASN A 55 -13.12 6.91 6.12
CA ASN A 55 -12.63 8.11 5.45
C ASN A 55 -11.57 7.79 4.40
N SER A 56 -11.65 6.63 3.73
CA SER A 56 -10.70 6.26 2.68
C SER A 56 -11.37 6.07 1.31
N ARG A 57 -10.59 6.26 0.26
CA ARG A 57 -10.98 5.99 -1.13
C ARG A 57 -9.98 5.04 -1.76
N ILE A 58 -10.47 3.97 -2.36
CA ILE A 58 -9.64 3.10 -3.20
C ILE A 58 -9.46 3.78 -4.55
N ILE A 59 -8.21 3.94 -4.97
CA ILE A 59 -7.82 4.50 -6.25
C ILE A 59 -7.00 3.47 -7.04
N GLY A 60 -6.89 3.69 -8.35
CA GLY A 60 -6.17 2.79 -9.26
C GLY A 60 -7.02 1.61 -9.73
N ARG A 61 -6.86 1.24 -11.01
CA ARG A 61 -7.55 0.08 -11.62
C ARG A 61 -6.79 -1.22 -11.38
N ARG A 62 -5.47 -1.21 -11.64
CA ARG A 62 -4.57 -2.36 -11.45
C ARG A 62 -4.08 -2.42 -10.00
N PHE A 63 -3.44 -1.36 -9.54
CA PHE A 63 -2.88 -1.27 -8.20
C PHE A 63 -3.84 -0.51 -7.30
N ARG A 64 -4.69 -1.25 -6.57
CA ARG A 64 -5.68 -0.66 -5.65
C ARG A 64 -4.97 -0.08 -4.43
N LEU A 65 -4.60 1.20 -4.49
CA LEU A 65 -4.11 1.98 -3.35
C LEU A 65 -5.30 2.56 -2.59
N ALA A 66 -5.18 2.72 -1.28
CA ALA A 66 -6.18 3.38 -0.46
C ALA A 66 -5.66 4.74 0.00
N HIS A 67 -6.34 5.82 -0.39
CA HIS A 67 -6.09 7.15 0.15
C HIS A 67 -6.89 7.33 1.42
N VAL A 68 -6.22 7.50 2.57
CA VAL A 68 -6.86 7.82 3.85
C VAL A 68 -6.81 9.34 4.04
N PHE A 69 -7.98 9.97 4.07
CA PHE A 69 -8.09 11.43 4.11
C PHE A 69 -8.09 11.96 5.54
N PHE A 70 -7.23 12.92 5.82
CA PHE A 70 -7.20 13.72 7.04
C PHE A 70 -7.53 15.17 6.70
N HIS A 71 -7.78 16.00 7.72
CA HIS A 71 -8.08 17.41 7.51
C HIS A 71 -6.90 18.16 6.86
N ASP A 72 -5.68 17.75 7.20
CA ASP A 72 -4.41 18.37 6.84
C ASP A 72 -3.59 17.53 5.85
N GLY A 73 -4.20 16.57 5.14
CA GLY A 73 -3.52 15.82 4.09
C GLY A 73 -4.06 14.42 3.85
N ILE A 74 -3.29 13.63 3.09
CA ILE A 74 -3.64 12.25 2.72
C ILE A 74 -2.48 11.34 3.15
N VAL A 75 -2.82 10.13 3.60
CA VAL A 75 -1.85 9.05 3.76
C VAL A 75 -2.20 7.96 2.76
N GLU A 76 -1.24 7.60 1.92
CA GLU A 76 -1.40 6.50 0.97
C GLU A 76 -1.14 5.17 1.66
N VAL A 77 -2.03 4.20 1.46
CA VAL A 77 -1.94 2.88 2.05
C VAL A 77 -2.02 1.83 0.94
N ALA A 78 -0.97 1.03 0.80
CA ALA A 78 -0.84 -0.02 -0.19
C ALA A 78 -0.84 -1.41 0.46
N THR A 79 -1.55 -2.37 -0.12
CA THR A 79 -1.39 -3.78 0.27
C THR A 79 -0.06 -4.31 -0.26
N PHE A 80 0.65 -5.14 0.53
CA PHE A 80 1.86 -5.83 0.08
C PHE A 80 1.56 -6.71 -1.13
N ARG A 81 2.49 -6.72 -2.09
CA ARG A 81 2.36 -7.47 -3.34
C ARG A 81 3.55 -8.41 -3.53
N ALA A 82 3.30 -9.52 -4.21
CA ALA A 82 4.33 -10.42 -4.70
C ALA A 82 4.58 -10.17 -6.19
N SER A 83 5.73 -10.62 -6.70
CA SER A 83 6.00 -10.62 -8.14
C SER A 83 5.07 -11.62 -8.85
N PRO A 84 4.52 -11.30 -10.03
CA PRO A 84 3.73 -12.25 -10.80
C PRO A 84 4.58 -13.45 -11.18
N LYS A 85 4.02 -14.66 -11.06
CA LYS A 85 4.72 -15.88 -11.51
C LYS A 85 4.71 -15.94 -13.04
N PRO A 86 5.77 -16.50 -13.68
CA PRO A 86 5.82 -16.63 -15.14
C PRO A 86 4.60 -17.38 -15.71
N GLU A 87 4.09 -18.36 -14.96
CA GLU A 87 2.95 -19.21 -15.31
C GLU A 87 1.60 -18.45 -15.37
N GLU A 88 1.51 -17.26 -14.76
CA GLU A 88 0.30 -16.43 -14.71
C GLU A 88 0.27 -15.35 -15.83
N GLN A 89 1.23 -15.40 -16.77
CA GLN A 89 1.34 -14.46 -17.91
C GLN A 89 0.66 -14.96 -19.19
N GLU A 90 0.12 -16.19 -19.21
CA GLU A 90 -0.67 -16.70 -20.33
C GLU A 90 -2.11 -16.13 -20.30
N GLY A 91 -2.23 -14.85 -20.65
CA GLY A 91 -3.49 -14.20 -20.97
C GLY A 91 -3.75 -14.21 -22.47
N ASP A 92 -4.97 -14.58 -22.86
CA ASP A 92 -5.51 -14.64 -24.22
C ASP A 92 -5.10 -13.42 -25.07
N GLU A 93 -4.59 -13.65 -26.30
CA GLU A 93 -4.00 -12.62 -27.20
C GLU A 93 -4.98 -11.48 -27.61
N GLY A 94 -6.23 -11.53 -27.15
CA GLY A 94 -7.30 -10.58 -27.48
C GLY A 94 -7.61 -9.51 -26.43
N ASP A 95 -7.09 -9.60 -25.20
CA ASP A 95 -7.36 -8.60 -24.14
C ASP A 95 -6.05 -8.02 -23.60
N LEU A 96 -5.68 -6.81 -24.06
CA LEU A 96 -4.51 -6.03 -23.61
C LEU A 96 -4.56 -5.64 -22.10
N LEU A 97 -5.47 -6.24 -21.34
CA LEU A 97 -5.63 -6.07 -19.91
C LEU A 97 -4.77 -7.11 -19.17
N ILE A 98 -3.54 -6.72 -18.82
CA ILE A 98 -2.76 -7.41 -17.78
C ILE A 98 -3.59 -7.36 -16.47
N THR A 99 -4.26 -8.45 -16.16
CA THR A 99 -5.12 -8.64 -14.97
C THR A 99 -4.38 -9.36 -13.83
N SER A 100 -3.19 -9.91 -14.10
CA SER A 100 -2.39 -10.78 -13.21
C SER A 100 -1.47 -10.05 -12.22
N ASP A 101 -1.53 -8.73 -12.12
CA ASP A 101 -0.68 -7.93 -11.23
C ASP A 101 -1.19 -7.81 -9.77
N ASN A 102 -2.16 -8.65 -9.37
CA ASN A 102 -2.85 -8.59 -8.08
C ASN A 102 -2.38 -9.63 -7.05
N ALA A 103 -1.24 -10.28 -7.28
CA ALA A 103 -0.68 -11.22 -6.30
C ALA A 103 -0.33 -10.48 -5.00
N PHE A 104 -1.03 -10.82 -3.92
CA PHE A 104 -0.74 -10.29 -2.59
C PHE A 104 0.43 -11.07 -1.98
N GLY A 105 1.37 -10.36 -1.37
CA GLY A 105 2.63 -10.93 -0.88
C GLY A 105 2.92 -10.58 0.57
N THR A 106 4.09 -11.05 1.01
CA THR A 106 4.71 -10.69 2.28
C THR A 106 5.37 -9.30 2.21
N PRO A 107 5.66 -8.67 3.35
CA PRO A 107 6.42 -7.42 3.38
C PRO A 107 7.78 -7.53 2.67
N GLN A 108 8.43 -8.68 2.78
CA GLN A 108 9.73 -8.96 2.16
C GLN A 108 9.62 -9.01 0.63
N GLU A 109 8.65 -9.75 0.10
CA GLU A 109 8.40 -9.79 -1.35
C GLU A 109 8.04 -8.41 -1.90
N ASP A 110 7.23 -7.63 -1.17
CA ASP A 110 6.88 -6.27 -1.58
C ASP A 110 8.09 -5.33 -1.57
N ALA A 111 9.08 -5.58 -0.71
CA ALA A 111 10.31 -4.81 -0.67
C ALA A 111 11.25 -5.14 -1.85
N PHE A 112 11.40 -6.42 -2.20
CA PHE A 112 12.30 -6.85 -3.29
C PHE A 112 11.82 -6.45 -4.69
N ARG A 113 10.52 -6.21 -4.88
CA ARG A 113 9.96 -5.79 -6.17
C ARG A 113 9.91 -4.27 -6.39
N ARG A 114 10.25 -3.46 -5.38
CA ARG A 114 10.21 -1.99 -5.42
C ARG A 114 11.55 -1.42 -5.85
#